data_AF-A0A2E3MC10-F1
#
_entry.id   AF-A0A2E3MC10-F1
#
_cell.length_a   1.000
_cell.length_b   1.000
_cell.length_c   1.000
_cell.angle_alpha   90.00
_cell.angle_beta   90.00
_cell.angle_gamma   90.00
#
_symmetry.space_group_name_H-M   'P 1'
#
loop_
_entity.id
_entity.type
_entity.pdbx_description
1 polymer ?
#
loop_
_entity_poly.entity_id
_entity_poly.type
_entity_poly.pdbx_seq_one_letter_code
_entity_poly.pdbx_strand_id
1 'polypeptide(L)'
;MDALEQEVKSWIAEALGEEPVEVSVWAQDDDFIQLLLRLSDRVAIVDLSTEGGEVIEEDSLIIRLNQWQQPNSIQTRRMSDGFVRIRHRSNEILLAPRVSQSPDWASKLLETWLKDMRGDSHIPKTRQQRLSSLKRTRDRVEKLLDQANLSDINDEVRYVEFRLDSADYKLAGDQFNYSSSEE
;
A
#
# COMPACT_ATOMS: atom_id res chain seq x y z
N MET A 1 8.61 -0.89 -24.06
CA MET A 1 8.03 -1.59 -22.91
C MET A 1 8.85 -1.13 -21.74
N ASP A 2 8.23 -0.42 -20.80
CA ASP A 2 8.94 0.34 -19.78
C ASP A 2 9.68 -0.62 -18.83
N ALA A 3 10.97 -0.41 -18.58
CA ALA A 3 11.77 -1.33 -17.78
C ALA A 3 11.17 -1.47 -16.36
N LEU A 4 10.67 -0.36 -15.82
CA LEU A 4 9.98 -0.28 -14.53
C LEU A 4 8.71 -1.14 -14.49
N GLU A 5 7.91 -1.16 -15.56
CA GLU A 5 6.70 -1.99 -15.61
C GLU A 5 7.04 -3.49 -15.54
N GLN A 6 8.16 -3.89 -16.12
CA GLN A 6 8.60 -5.29 -16.11
C GLN A 6 9.21 -5.68 -14.75
N GLU A 7 9.96 -4.77 -14.13
CA GLU A 7 10.48 -4.93 -12.77
C GLU A 7 9.34 -5.06 -11.77
N VAL A 8 8.36 -4.15 -11.81
CA VAL A 8 7.17 -4.16 -10.94
C VAL A 8 6.36 -5.43 -11.14
N LYS A 9 6.15 -5.90 -12.38
CA LYS A 9 5.45 -7.18 -12.62
C LYS A 9 6.20 -8.37 -12.04
N SER A 10 7.52 -8.39 -12.18
CA SER A 10 8.37 -9.45 -11.62
C SER A 10 8.30 -9.43 -10.10
N TRP A 11 8.42 -8.25 -9.50
CA TRP A 11 8.24 -8.03 -8.07
C TRP A 11 6.87 -8.52 -7.58
N ILE A 12 5.77 -8.15 -8.27
CA ILE A 12 4.41 -8.58 -7.89
C ILE A 12 4.32 -10.11 -7.86
N ALA A 13 4.83 -10.79 -8.90
CA ALA A 13 4.79 -12.25 -8.98
C ALA A 13 5.61 -12.91 -7.86
N GLU A 14 6.78 -12.36 -7.55
CA GLU A 14 7.69 -12.89 -6.52
C GLU A 14 7.22 -12.58 -5.09
N ALA A 15 6.75 -11.37 -4.82
CA ALA A 15 6.31 -10.92 -3.50
C ALA A 15 4.94 -11.50 -3.14
N LEU A 16 3.99 -11.52 -4.09
CA LEU A 16 2.61 -11.97 -3.84
C LEU A 16 2.39 -13.45 -4.15
N GLY A 17 3.39 -14.10 -4.77
CA GLY A 17 3.40 -15.54 -5.10
C GLY A 17 2.45 -15.94 -6.22
N GLU A 18 1.89 -14.96 -6.93
CA GLU A 18 1.01 -15.13 -8.08
C GLU A 18 0.98 -13.86 -8.92
N GLU A 19 0.68 -14.00 -10.21
CA GLU A 19 0.43 -12.85 -11.07
C GLU A 19 -0.92 -12.20 -10.75
N PRO A 20 -1.01 -10.86 -10.84
CA PRO A 20 -2.25 -10.15 -10.60
C PRO A 20 -3.23 -10.40 -11.75
N VAL A 21 -4.49 -10.64 -11.39
CA VAL A 21 -5.59 -10.76 -12.35
C VAL A 21 -5.91 -9.40 -12.96
N GLU A 22 -5.89 -8.35 -12.13
CA GLU A 22 -6.04 -6.97 -12.55
C GLU A 22 -5.08 -6.07 -11.76
N VAL A 23 -4.56 -5.04 -12.41
CA VAL A 23 -3.68 -4.02 -11.83
C VAL A 23 -4.25 -2.66 -12.14
N SER A 24 -4.30 -1.79 -11.14
CA SER A 24 -4.65 -0.39 -11.32
C SER A 24 -3.63 0.50 -10.62
N VAL A 25 -3.10 1.48 -11.33
CA VAL A 25 -2.11 2.42 -10.78
C VAL A 25 -2.85 3.50 -9.99
N TRP A 26 -2.57 3.56 -8.68
CA TRP A 26 -3.01 4.69 -7.86
C TRP A 26 -2.20 5.93 -8.21
N ALA A 27 -0.87 5.87 -8.05
CA ALA A 27 0.05 6.95 -8.34
C ALA A 27 1.38 6.37 -8.83
N GLN A 28 2.10 7.14 -9.62
CA GLN A 28 3.42 6.80 -10.13
C GLN A 28 4.16 8.11 -10.31
N ASP A 29 5.36 8.15 -9.77
CA ASP A 29 6.36 9.20 -9.92
C ASP A 29 7.71 8.53 -10.20
N ASP A 30 8.78 9.32 -10.32
CA ASP A 30 10.12 8.79 -10.60
C ASP A 30 10.65 7.95 -9.42
N ASP A 31 10.27 8.29 -8.19
CA ASP A 31 10.78 7.67 -6.97
C ASP A 31 9.85 6.60 -6.37
N PHE A 32 8.58 6.55 -6.79
CA PHE A 32 7.61 5.62 -6.19
C PHE A 32 6.47 5.23 -7.13
N ILE A 33 5.88 4.07 -6.85
CA ILE A 33 4.68 3.57 -7.52
C ILE A 33 3.72 2.92 -6.53
N GLN A 34 2.48 3.39 -6.54
CA GLN A 34 1.39 2.87 -5.72
C GLN A 34 0.36 2.17 -6.58
N LEU A 35 0.03 0.92 -6.22
CA LEU A 35 -0.81 0.05 -7.05
C LEU A 35 -1.94 -0.58 -6.24
N LEU A 36 -3.07 -0.80 -6.91
CA LEU A 36 -4.16 -1.65 -6.46
C LEU A 36 -4.16 -2.91 -7.30
N LEU A 37 -4.24 -4.06 -6.64
CA LEU A 37 -4.06 -5.37 -7.24
C LEU A 37 -5.25 -6.26 -6.91
N ARG A 38 -5.81 -6.92 -7.94
CA ARG A 38 -6.73 -8.05 -7.78
C ARG A 38 -5.94 -9.35 -7.92
N LEU A 39 -6.02 -10.20 -6.90
CA LEU A 39 -5.47 -11.55 -6.92
C LEU A 39 -6.61 -12.59 -6.95
N SER A 40 -6.28 -13.88 -6.86
CA SER A 40 -7.24 -14.97 -6.98
C SER A 40 -8.19 -15.15 -5.77
N ASP A 41 -7.84 -14.61 -4.60
CA ASP A 41 -8.61 -14.72 -3.37
C ASP A 41 -8.55 -13.48 -2.45
N ARG A 42 -7.95 -12.39 -2.94
CA ARG A 42 -7.68 -11.18 -2.16
C ARG A 42 -7.45 -9.99 -3.08
N VAL A 43 -7.53 -8.81 -2.50
CA VAL A 43 -7.01 -7.58 -3.10
C VAL A 43 -5.84 -7.08 -2.26
N ALA A 44 -4.93 -6.35 -2.90
CA ALA A 44 -3.82 -5.69 -2.22
C ALA A 44 -3.69 -4.26 -2.71
N ILE A 45 -3.27 -3.39 -1.81
CA ILE A 45 -2.70 -2.08 -2.15
C ILE A 45 -1.24 -2.16 -1.77
N VAL A 46 -0.35 -1.75 -2.65
CA VAL A 46 1.10 -1.76 -2.41
C VAL A 46 1.65 -0.37 -2.70
N ASP A 47 2.55 0.08 -1.84
CA ASP A 47 3.39 1.25 -2.03
C ASP A 47 4.83 0.79 -2.23
N LEU A 48 5.40 1.13 -3.38
CA LEU A 48 6.71 0.67 -3.79
C LEU A 48 7.61 1.88 -4.04
N SER A 49 8.81 1.88 -3.47
CA SER A 49 9.86 2.83 -3.82
C SER A 49 10.70 2.28 -4.97
N THR A 50 11.20 3.17 -5.82
CA THR A 50 12.11 2.85 -6.93
C THR A 50 13.46 3.45 -6.62
N GLU A 51 14.37 2.65 -6.05
CA GLU A 51 15.72 3.11 -5.69
C GLU A 51 16.76 2.41 -6.57
N GLY A 52 17.55 3.18 -7.33
CA GLY A 52 18.65 2.61 -8.13
C GLY A 52 18.22 1.64 -9.24
N GLY A 53 16.94 1.61 -9.60
CA GLY A 53 16.35 0.64 -10.54
C GLY A 53 15.82 -0.63 -9.90
N GLU A 54 15.92 -0.76 -8.57
CA GLU A 54 15.28 -1.82 -7.80
C GLU A 54 13.95 -1.34 -7.22
N VAL A 55 12.98 -2.26 -7.12
CA VAL A 55 11.65 -2.00 -6.56
C VAL A 55 11.59 -2.55 -5.14
N ILE A 56 11.37 -1.68 -4.16
CA ILE A 56 11.32 -2.01 -2.74
C ILE A 56 9.89 -1.77 -2.22
N GLU A 57 9.38 -2.66 -1.38
CA GLU A 57 8.07 -2.48 -0.74
C GLU A 57 8.19 -1.60 0.50
N GLU A 58 7.52 -0.44 0.47
CA GLU A 58 7.46 0.48 1.62
C GLU A 58 6.29 0.12 2.54
N ASP A 59 5.12 -0.17 1.97
CA ASP A 59 3.91 -0.52 2.73
C ASP A 59 2.94 -1.36 1.89
N SER A 60 2.10 -2.17 2.54
CA SER A 60 1.00 -2.84 1.87
C SER A 60 -0.22 -3.11 2.75
N LEU A 61 -1.40 -2.97 2.12
CA LEU A 61 -2.68 -3.34 2.70
C LEU A 61 -3.29 -4.52 1.94
N ILE A 62 -3.33 -5.68 2.59
CA ILE A 62 -3.91 -6.91 2.03
C ILE A 62 -5.30 -7.16 2.62
N ILE A 63 -6.29 -7.36 1.75
CA ILE A 63 -7.66 -7.66 2.15
C ILE A 63 -8.08 -8.97 1.51
N ARG A 64 -8.15 -10.03 2.32
CA ARG A 64 -8.55 -11.37 1.86
C ARG A 64 -10.06 -11.48 1.77
N LEU A 65 -10.55 -12.24 0.79
CA LEU A 65 -11.98 -12.45 0.60
C LEU A 65 -12.68 -13.03 1.84
N ASN A 66 -11.99 -13.89 2.60
CA ASN A 66 -12.52 -14.46 3.85
C ASN A 66 -12.56 -13.47 5.03
N GLN A 67 -11.77 -12.39 4.98
CA GLN A 67 -11.75 -11.32 5.97
C GLN A 67 -12.74 -10.22 5.59
N TRP A 68 -13.03 -10.05 4.30
CA TRP A 68 -14.06 -9.14 3.83
C TRP A 68 -15.44 -9.77 4.06
N GLN A 69 -16.04 -9.50 5.22
CA GLN A 69 -17.33 -10.08 5.62
C GLN A 69 -18.51 -9.23 5.13
N GLN A 70 -18.38 -7.91 5.19
CA GLN A 70 -19.44 -6.94 4.89
C GLN A 70 -19.03 -6.03 3.73
N PRO A 71 -19.95 -5.75 2.78
CA PRO A 71 -19.72 -4.70 1.78
C PRO A 71 -19.51 -3.33 2.42
N ASN A 72 -18.71 -2.49 1.76
CA ASN A 72 -18.32 -1.16 2.22
C ASN A 72 -17.55 -1.19 3.55
N SER A 73 -16.80 -2.26 3.79
CA SER A 73 -15.92 -2.36 4.97
C SER A 73 -14.55 -1.72 4.74
N ILE A 74 -14.21 -1.42 3.48
CA ILE A 74 -13.05 -0.62 3.11
C ILE A 74 -13.42 0.86 3.21
N GLN A 75 -12.74 1.57 4.10
CA GLN A 75 -12.98 2.99 4.35
C GLN A 75 -11.87 3.81 3.71
N THR A 76 -12.26 4.91 3.06
CA THR A 76 -11.29 5.86 2.50
C THR A 76 -11.55 7.26 3.04
N ARG A 77 -10.48 7.98 3.37
CA ARG A 77 -10.55 9.36 3.84
C ARG A 77 -9.38 10.17 3.31
N ARG A 78 -9.67 11.34 2.75
CA ARG A 78 -8.65 12.35 2.45
C ARG A 78 -8.23 13.05 3.75
N MET A 79 -6.93 13.12 3.96
CA MET A 79 -6.28 13.77 5.09
C MET A 79 -6.04 15.26 4.79
N SER A 80 -5.68 16.04 5.81
CA SER A 80 -5.47 17.49 5.69
C SER A 80 -4.27 17.88 4.83
N ASP A 81 -3.27 17.00 4.76
CA ASP A 81 -2.06 17.08 3.92
C ASP A 81 -2.31 16.65 2.46
N GLY A 82 -3.53 16.19 2.13
CA GLY A 82 -3.92 15.73 0.81
C GLY A 82 -3.80 14.22 0.59
N PHE A 83 -3.06 13.51 1.44
CA PHE A 83 -2.93 12.05 1.34
C PHE A 83 -4.28 11.36 1.53
N VAL A 84 -4.41 10.16 0.99
CA VAL A 84 -5.62 9.36 1.07
C VAL A 84 -5.35 8.13 1.93
N ARG A 85 -5.97 8.09 3.11
CA ARG A 85 -5.91 6.92 3.99
C ARG A 85 -6.95 5.91 3.56
N ILE A 86 -6.52 4.69 3.27
CA ILE A 86 -7.41 3.53 3.09
C ILE A 86 -7.26 2.63 4.31
N ARG A 87 -8.39 2.25 4.91
CA ARG A 87 -8.43 1.40 6.11
C ARG A 87 -9.38 0.23 5.91
N HIS A 88 -8.96 -0.94 6.35
CA HIS A 88 -9.82 -2.10 6.52
C HIS A 88 -9.50 -2.79 7.85
N ARG A 89 -10.50 -2.84 8.74
CA ARG A 89 -10.32 -3.31 10.13
C ARG A 89 -9.23 -2.51 10.85
N SER A 90 -8.21 -3.18 11.39
CA SER A 90 -7.07 -2.58 12.09
C SER A 90 -5.97 -2.08 11.17
N ASN A 91 -5.99 -2.46 9.89
CA ASN A 91 -4.90 -2.21 8.96
C ASN A 91 -5.23 -1.04 8.04
N GLU A 92 -4.22 -0.29 7.66
CA GLU A 92 -4.34 0.87 6.80
C GLU A 92 -3.09 1.12 5.98
N ILE A 93 -3.24 1.97 4.97
CA ILE A 93 -2.16 2.46 4.12
C ILE A 93 -2.46 3.91 3.73
N LEU A 94 -1.41 4.71 3.56
CA LEU A 94 -1.49 6.09 3.10
C LEU A 94 -1.08 6.17 1.64
N LEU A 95 -1.92 6.78 0.82
CA LEU A 95 -1.66 6.93 -0.61
C LEU A 95 -1.45 8.40 -0.99
N ALA A 96 -0.55 8.61 -1.95
CA ALA A 96 -0.17 9.93 -2.43
C ALA A 96 -1.40 10.71 -2.94
N PRO A 97 -1.43 12.05 -2.75
CA PRO A 97 -2.53 12.88 -3.21
C PRO A 97 -2.68 12.86 -4.73
N ARG A 98 -3.66 12.13 -5.27
CA ARG A 98 -4.09 12.34 -6.66
C ARG A 98 -5.19 13.39 -6.75
N VAL A 99 -4.90 14.44 -7.51
CA VAL A 99 -5.79 15.60 -7.72
C VAL A 99 -6.99 15.24 -8.63
N SER A 100 -6.93 14.14 -9.39
CA SER A 100 -7.94 13.79 -10.42
C SER A 100 -8.99 12.74 -10.03
N GLN A 101 -8.84 12.03 -8.91
CA GLN A 101 -9.77 10.97 -8.52
C GLN A 101 -10.40 11.21 -7.14
N SER A 102 -11.68 10.85 -7.02
CA SER A 102 -12.37 10.89 -5.73
C SER A 102 -11.67 9.94 -4.75
N PRO A 103 -11.51 10.31 -3.47
CA PRO A 103 -10.98 9.41 -2.45
C PRO A 103 -11.68 8.04 -2.45
N ASP A 104 -12.99 8.01 -2.72
CA ASP A 104 -13.78 6.77 -2.69
C ASP A 104 -13.55 5.85 -3.89
N TRP A 105 -12.80 6.28 -4.91
CA TRP A 105 -12.58 5.46 -6.11
C TRP A 105 -11.86 4.15 -5.76
N ALA A 106 -10.79 4.23 -4.96
CA ALA A 106 -10.00 3.06 -4.57
C ALA A 106 -10.84 2.04 -3.78
N SER A 107 -11.58 2.50 -2.76
CA SER A 107 -12.45 1.60 -2.00
C SER A 107 -13.53 0.97 -2.88
N LYS A 108 -14.17 1.74 -3.76
CA LYS A 108 -15.17 1.19 -4.70
C LYS A 108 -14.59 0.15 -5.65
N LEU A 109 -13.39 0.36 -6.16
CA LEU A 109 -12.70 -0.60 -7.02
C LEU A 109 -12.42 -1.91 -6.28
N LEU A 110 -11.80 -1.82 -5.10
CA LEU A 110 -11.46 -2.98 -4.29
C LEU A 110 -12.70 -3.76 -3.84
N GLU A 111 -13.76 -3.05 -3.43
CA GLU A 111 -15.05 -3.63 -3.07
C GLU A 111 -15.71 -4.34 -4.26
N THR A 112 -15.58 -3.79 -5.47
CA THR A 112 -16.07 -4.43 -6.71
C THR A 112 -15.32 -5.73 -6.97
N TRP A 113 -13.98 -5.70 -6.95
CA TRP A 113 -13.17 -6.91 -7.14
C TRP A 113 -13.47 -7.99 -6.08
N LEU A 114 -13.69 -7.61 -4.81
CA LEU A 114 -14.06 -8.54 -3.74
C LEU A 114 -15.47 -9.13 -3.94
N LYS A 115 -16.43 -8.35 -4.44
CA LYS A 115 -17.76 -8.85 -4.82
C LYS A 115 -17.67 -9.84 -5.96
N ASP A 116 -16.92 -9.52 -7.01
CA ASP A 116 -16.76 -10.39 -8.18
C ASP A 116 -16.12 -11.71 -7.78
N MET A 117 -15.04 -11.67 -6.99
CA MET A 117 -14.40 -12.87 -6.45
C MET A 117 -15.35 -13.69 -5.56
N ARG A 118 -16.25 -13.06 -4.81
CA ARG A 118 -17.27 -13.77 -4.03
C ARG A 118 -18.27 -14.47 -4.95
N GLY A 119 -18.69 -13.83 -6.04
CA GLY A 119 -19.52 -14.43 -7.09
C GLY A 119 -18.84 -15.67 -7.71
N ASP A 120 -17.56 -15.56 -8.05
CA ASP A 120 -16.75 -16.66 -8.60
C ASP A 120 -16.52 -17.78 -7.57
N SER A 121 -16.45 -17.46 -6.27
CA SER A 121 -16.21 -18.45 -5.20
C SER A 121 -17.38 -19.42 -4.96
N HIS A 122 -18.56 -19.14 -5.51
CA HIS A 122 -19.64 -20.12 -5.59
C HIS A 122 -19.35 -21.26 -6.59
N ILE A 123 -18.30 -21.14 -7.41
CA ILE A 123 -17.73 -22.22 -8.21
C ILE A 123 -16.71 -22.97 -7.33
N PRO A 124 -16.93 -24.25 -6.99
CA PRO A 124 -16.08 -24.96 -6.05
C PRO A 124 -14.63 -25.07 -6.55
N LYS A 125 -13.70 -24.39 -5.86
CA LYS A 125 -12.24 -24.48 -6.11
C LYS A 125 -11.74 -25.92 -5.88
N THR A 126 -10.88 -26.41 -6.77
CA THR A 126 -10.34 -27.77 -6.67
C THR A 126 -9.38 -27.92 -5.47
N ARG A 127 -9.19 -29.15 -4.97
CA ARG A 127 -8.32 -29.44 -3.81
C ARG A 127 -6.88 -28.94 -3.99
N GLN A 128 -6.36 -28.99 -5.23
CA GLN A 128 -5.04 -28.47 -5.58
C GLN A 128 -4.99 -26.95 -5.47
N GLN A 129 -6.00 -26.22 -5.96
CA GLN A 129 -6.06 -24.76 -5.83
C GLN A 129 -6.05 -24.31 -4.37
N ARG A 130 -6.80 -25.01 -3.49
CA ARG A 130 -6.80 -24.72 -2.05
C ARG A 130 -5.42 -24.94 -1.40
N LEU A 131 -4.71 -26.00 -1.79
CA LEU A 131 -3.39 -26.31 -1.26
C LEU A 131 -2.33 -25.30 -1.73
N SER A 132 -2.40 -24.87 -2.99
CA SER A 132 -1.53 -23.84 -3.54
C SER A 132 -1.74 -22.49 -2.85
N SER A 133 -2.99 -22.09 -2.61
CA SER A 133 -3.32 -20.87 -1.85
C SER A 133 -2.79 -20.91 -0.42
N LEU A 134 -2.83 -22.08 0.23
CA LEU A 134 -2.29 -22.27 1.59
C LEU A 134 -0.76 -22.16 1.63
N LYS A 135 -0.05 -22.79 0.70
CA LYS A 135 1.42 -22.69 0.61
C LYS A 135 1.87 -21.25 0.38
N ARG A 136 1.27 -20.55 -0.59
CA ARG A 136 1.55 -19.12 -0.85
C ARG A 136 1.26 -18.23 0.36
N THR A 137 0.22 -18.56 1.13
CA THR A 137 -0.11 -17.81 2.35
C THR A 137 0.96 -18.01 3.42
N ARG A 138 1.49 -19.22 3.57
CA ARG A 138 2.61 -19.50 4.47
C ARG A 138 3.86 -18.71 4.06
N ASP A 139 4.26 -18.82 2.80
CA ASP A 139 5.48 -18.15 2.30
C ASP A 139 5.37 -16.63 2.42
N ARG A 140 4.16 -16.07 2.25
CA ARG A 140 3.89 -14.64 2.46
C ARG A 140 3.90 -14.24 3.94
N VAL A 141 3.41 -15.08 4.84
CA VAL A 141 3.51 -14.79 6.29
C VAL A 141 4.98 -14.79 6.72
N GLU A 142 5.80 -15.70 6.17
CA GLU A 142 7.25 -15.69 6.39
C GLU A 142 7.86 -14.35 5.91
N LYS A 143 7.58 -13.91 4.67
CA LYS A 143 8.04 -12.60 4.18
C LYS A 143 7.51 -11.39 4.97
N LEU A 144 6.24 -11.39 5.37
CA LEU A 144 5.66 -10.30 6.16
C LEU A 144 6.26 -10.23 7.57
N LEU A 145 6.64 -11.36 8.16
CA LEU A 145 7.37 -11.38 9.43
C LEU A 145 8.78 -10.82 9.26
N ASP A 146 9.43 -11.11 8.12
CA ASP A 146 10.73 -10.52 7.78
C ASP A 146 10.61 -8.99 7.55
N GLN A 147 9.54 -8.55 6.89
CA GLN A 147 9.25 -7.14 6.67
C GLN A 147 8.85 -6.40 7.95
N ALA A 148 8.06 -6.99 8.86
CA ALA A 148 7.71 -6.34 10.12
C ALA A 148 8.95 -6.07 11.00
N ASN A 149 9.93 -6.98 10.97
CA ASN A 149 11.22 -6.74 11.61
C ASN A 149 11.99 -5.56 10.97
N LEU A 150 11.83 -5.34 9.66
CA LEU A 150 12.46 -4.23 8.94
C LEU A 150 11.67 -2.92 9.07
N SER A 151 10.33 -2.96 9.16
CA SER A 151 9.48 -1.78 9.31
C SER A 151 9.66 -1.15 10.69
N ASP A 152 9.83 -1.94 11.75
CA ASP A 152 10.16 -1.42 13.09
C ASP A 152 11.47 -0.61 13.05
N ILE A 153 12.46 -1.07 12.26
CA ILE A 153 13.73 -0.37 12.05
C ILE A 153 13.54 0.86 11.17
N ASN A 154 12.74 0.79 10.11
CA ASN A 154 12.53 1.90 9.18
C ASN A 154 11.68 3.02 9.82
N ASP A 155 10.68 2.69 10.63
CA ASP A 155 9.92 3.65 11.42
C ASP A 155 10.80 4.36 12.45
N GLU A 156 11.74 3.65 13.07
CA GLU A 156 12.71 4.22 14.00
C GLU A 156 13.73 5.12 13.27
N VAL A 157 14.19 4.73 12.08
CA VAL A 157 15.06 5.54 11.20
C VAL A 157 14.34 6.81 10.74
N ARG A 158 13.11 6.69 10.23
CA ARG A 158 12.29 7.83 9.78
C ARG A 158 11.97 8.78 10.94
N TYR A 159 11.78 8.26 12.16
CA TYR A 159 11.64 9.08 13.36
C TYR A 159 12.95 9.81 13.72
N VAL A 160 14.11 9.15 13.56
CA VAL A 160 15.44 9.74 13.78
C VAL A 160 15.74 10.81 12.73
N GLU A 161 15.43 10.57 11.45
CA GLU A 161 15.56 11.54 10.36
C GLU A 161 14.66 12.75 10.59
N PHE A 162 13.40 12.55 10.97
CA PHE A 162 12.49 13.63 11.33
C PHE A 162 13.02 14.46 12.52
N ARG A 163 13.68 13.82 13.49
CA ARG A 163 14.33 14.53 14.62
C ARG A 163 15.59 15.27 14.20
N LEU A 164 16.35 14.74 13.25
CA LEU A 164 17.52 15.39 12.66
C LEU A 164 17.12 16.63 11.86
N ASP A 165 16.14 16.51 10.98
CA ASP A 165 15.58 17.65 10.22
C ASP A 165 15.01 18.71 11.16
N SER A 166 14.33 18.30 12.23
CA SER A 166 13.83 19.22 13.26
C SER A 166 14.94 19.87 14.09
N ALA A 167 16.08 19.21 14.27
CA ALA A 167 17.23 19.75 14.97
C ALA A 167 18.03 20.70 14.06
N ASP A 168 18.22 20.34 12.80
CA ASP A 168 18.85 21.16 11.77
C ASP A 168 18.02 22.41 11.49
N TYR A 169 16.69 22.32 11.47
CA TYR A 169 15.81 23.49 11.36
C TYR A 169 15.95 24.44 12.58
N LYS A 170 16.15 23.91 13.78
CA LYS A 170 16.37 24.71 15.00
C LYS A 170 17.78 25.30 15.07
N LEU A 171 18.78 24.63 14.50
CA LEU A 171 20.16 25.08 14.43
C LEU A 171 20.40 26.05 13.26
N ALA A 172 19.61 25.95 12.19
CA ALA A 172 19.62 26.85 11.03
C ALA A 172 19.03 28.25 11.31
N GLY A 173 18.40 28.43 12.49
CA GLY A 173 18.18 29.76 13.05
C GLY A 173 17.11 30.62 12.38
N ASP A 174 16.03 30.04 11.83
CA ASP A 174 14.89 30.83 11.35
C ASP A 174 13.94 31.18 12.51
N GLN A 175 14.37 32.09 13.38
CA GLN A 175 13.46 32.80 14.27
C GLN A 175 12.64 33.77 13.41
N PHE A 176 11.41 33.39 13.09
CA PHE A 176 10.40 34.37 12.70
C PHE A 176 10.20 35.36 13.86
N ASN A 177 10.90 36.48 13.79
CA ASN A 177 10.63 37.67 14.57
C ASN A 177 9.24 38.19 14.19
N TYR A 178 8.21 37.80 14.94
CA TYR A 178 7.01 38.61 15.05
C TYR A 178 7.39 39.90 15.81
N SER A 179 7.78 40.93 15.05
CA SER A 179 7.81 42.30 15.53
C SER A 179 6.37 42.78 15.69
N SER A 180 5.79 42.55 16.87
CA SER A 180 4.63 43.33 17.32
C SER A 180 5.14 44.69 17.77
N SER A 181 5.08 45.65 16.85
CA SER A 181 5.13 47.07 17.19
C SER A 181 3.74 47.50 17.62
N GLU A 182 3.51 47.61 18.92
CA GLU A 182 2.44 48.41 19.51
C GLU A 182 3.10 49.48 20.39
N GLU A 183 3.11 50.71 19.88
CA GLU A 183 3.04 51.95 20.69
C GLU A 183 1.61 52.48 20.61
#